data_AF-A0A559RI97-F1
#
_entry.id   AF-A0A559RI97-F1
#
_cell.length_a   1.000
_cell.length_b   1.000
_cell.length_c   1.000
_cell.angle_alpha   90.00
_cell.angle_beta   90.00
_cell.angle_gamma   90.00
#
_symmetry.space_group_name_H-M   'P 1'
#
loop_
_entity.id
_entity.type
_entity.pdbx_description
1 polymer ?
#
loop_
_entity_poly.entity_id
_entity_poly.type
_entity_poly.pdbx_seq_one_letter_code
_entity_poly.pdbx_strand_id
1 'polypeptide(L)'
;MSIYIKKFKHQKLGKTITGLFVVVIIINLLIGYKAVSETSTLLDYSQLLSIQLYWIVCVISGALAAKYYFCDDSNKAVYFVGFTFLFIFTDLSGFIANFFEAYAFFFIERLLYYLAFMCLGYYLFFASDLNIEKP
;
A
#
# COMPACT_ATOMS: atom_id res chain seq x y z
N MET A 1 18.03 34.53 -11.01
CA MET A 1 17.91 33.10 -11.38
C MET A 1 17.35 32.30 -10.18
N SER A 2 16.14 32.62 -9.70
CA SER A 2 15.63 32.13 -8.40
C SER A 2 14.13 31.74 -8.42
N ILE A 3 13.38 32.11 -9.46
CA ILE A 3 11.91 31.92 -9.50
C ILE A 3 11.50 30.61 -10.19
N TYR A 4 12.35 30.04 -11.06
CA TYR A 4 12.01 28.81 -11.80
C TYR A 4 12.21 27.52 -11.00
N ILE A 5 13.04 27.51 -9.95
CA ILE A 5 13.30 26.31 -9.13
C ILE A 5 12.13 26.05 -8.14
N LYS A 6 11.42 27.10 -7.68
CA LYS A 6 10.23 26.96 -6.82
C LYS A 6 8.99 26.38 -7.50
N LYS A 7 9.06 26.09 -8.81
CA LYS A 7 7.94 25.58 -9.61
C LYS A 7 7.95 24.06 -9.84
N PHE A 8 8.89 23.31 -9.27
CA PHE A 8 8.65 21.90 -8.98
C PHE A 8 7.71 21.79 -7.77
N LYS A 9 6.49 22.30 -7.94
CA LYS A 9 5.37 22.04 -7.02
C LYS A 9 5.27 20.53 -6.87
N HIS A 10 5.28 20.05 -5.62
CA HIS A 10 4.77 18.72 -5.28
C HIS A 10 3.51 18.47 -6.11
N GLN A 11 3.59 17.58 -7.10
CA GLN A 11 2.40 17.07 -7.75
C GLN A 11 1.63 16.36 -6.65
N LYS A 12 0.46 16.90 -6.28
CA LYS A 12 -0.41 16.25 -5.29
C LYS A 12 -0.65 14.81 -5.76
N LEU A 13 -0.11 13.84 -5.02
CA LEU A 13 -0.35 12.41 -5.22
C LEU A 13 -1.79 12.02 -4.91
N GLY A 14 -2.66 12.98 -4.52
CA GLY A 14 -4.05 12.73 -4.15
C GLY A 14 -4.82 11.87 -5.15
N LYS A 15 -4.74 12.15 -6.47
CA LYS A 15 -5.41 11.32 -7.48
C LYS A 15 -4.85 9.89 -7.53
N THR A 16 -3.53 9.76 -7.42
CA THR A 16 -2.85 8.46 -7.38
C THR A 16 -3.25 7.67 -6.14
N ILE A 17 -3.24 8.28 -4.96
CA ILE A 17 -3.61 7.64 -3.68
C ILE A 17 -5.07 7.23 -3.68
N THR A 18 -5.97 8.07 -4.20
CA THR A 18 -7.38 7.68 -4.38
C THR A 18 -7.50 6.48 -5.32
N GLY A 19 -6.76 6.45 -6.42
CA GLY A 19 -6.70 5.30 -7.32
C GLY A 19 -6.20 4.03 -6.63
N LEU A 20 -5.09 4.12 -5.88
CA LEU A 20 -4.55 2.99 -5.11
C LEU A 20 -5.56 2.47 -4.08
N PHE A 21 -6.28 3.36 -3.41
CA PHE A 21 -7.30 2.98 -2.43
C PHE A 21 -8.49 2.27 -3.09
N VAL A 22 -8.96 2.75 -4.24
CA VAL A 22 -10.01 2.08 -5.01
C VAL A 22 -9.56 0.68 -5.45
N VAL A 23 -8.31 0.54 -5.88
CA VAL A 23 -7.72 -0.76 -6.23
C VAL A 23 -7.75 -1.70 -5.03
N VAL A 24 -7.31 -1.25 -3.84
CA VAL A 24 -7.38 -2.04 -2.59
C VAL A 24 -8.80 -2.50 -2.26
N ILE A 25 -9.82 -1.64 -2.46
CA ILE A 25 -11.23 -2.02 -2.24
C ILE A 25 -11.66 -3.12 -3.21
N ILE A 26 -11.39 -2.94 -4.52
CA ILE A 26 -11.77 -3.93 -5.56
C ILE A 26 -11.12 -5.28 -5.25
N ILE A 27 -9.84 -5.27 -4.89
CA ILE A 27 -9.11 -6.47 -4.49
C ILE A 27 -9.76 -7.15 -3.30
N ASN A 28 -10.12 -6.41 -2.26
CA ASN A 28 -10.74 -6.99 -1.07
C ASN A 28 -12.10 -7.63 -1.41
N LEU A 29 -12.88 -7.01 -2.29
CA LEU A 29 -14.12 -7.60 -2.81
C LEU A 29 -13.86 -8.89 -3.61
N LEU A 30 -12.83 -8.93 -4.45
CA LEU A 30 -12.46 -10.12 -5.23
C LEU A 30 -12.01 -11.26 -4.31
N ILE A 31 -11.23 -10.96 -3.27
CA ILE A 31 -10.81 -11.94 -2.27
C ILE A 31 -12.01 -12.46 -1.49
N GLY A 32 -12.91 -11.57 -1.05
CA GLY A 32 -14.16 -11.95 -0.41
C GLY A 32 -15.04 -12.84 -1.28
N TYR A 33 -15.16 -12.53 -2.57
CA TYR A 33 -15.89 -13.35 -3.54
C TYR A 33 -15.27 -14.75 -3.66
N LYS A 34 -13.96 -14.82 -3.94
CA LYS A 34 -13.26 -16.11 -4.12
C LYS A 34 -13.26 -16.96 -2.84
N ALA A 35 -13.13 -16.31 -1.69
CA ALA A 35 -13.24 -16.93 -0.38
C ALA A 35 -14.57 -17.70 -0.23
N VAL A 36 -15.68 -17.08 -0.65
CA VAL A 36 -17.03 -17.64 -0.55
C VAL A 36 -17.33 -18.64 -1.68
N SER A 37 -16.89 -18.37 -2.91
CA SER A 37 -17.28 -19.13 -4.11
C SER A 37 -16.48 -20.41 -4.34
N GLU A 38 -15.19 -20.45 -3.99
CA GLU A 38 -14.30 -21.56 -4.37
C GLU A 38 -13.68 -22.29 -3.18
N THR A 39 -13.48 -21.61 -2.05
CA THR A 39 -12.69 -22.16 -0.92
C THR A 39 -13.51 -22.68 0.26
N SER A 40 -14.84 -22.59 0.24
CA SER A 40 -15.70 -23.09 1.33
C SER A 40 -15.60 -24.63 1.53
N THR A 41 -15.02 -25.35 0.58
CA THR A 41 -14.78 -26.81 0.65
C THR A 41 -13.32 -27.20 0.90
N LEU A 42 -12.36 -26.27 0.81
CA LEU A 42 -10.91 -26.52 0.89
C LEU A 42 -10.23 -25.88 2.11
N LEU A 43 -10.76 -24.77 2.63
CA LEU A 43 -10.25 -24.07 3.81
C LEU A 43 -11.21 -24.24 4.98
N ASP A 44 -10.65 -24.42 6.18
CA ASP A 44 -11.44 -24.40 7.40
C ASP A 44 -12.04 -22.99 7.62
N TYR A 45 -13.22 -22.93 8.24
CA TYR A 45 -13.95 -21.67 8.48
C TYR A 45 -13.09 -20.66 9.26
N SER A 46 -12.26 -21.17 10.19
CA SER A 46 -11.31 -20.36 10.97
C SER A 46 -10.27 -19.65 10.10
N GLN A 47 -9.77 -20.32 9.05
CA GLN A 47 -8.78 -19.77 8.12
C GLN A 47 -9.43 -18.72 7.21
N LEU A 48 -10.63 -18.99 6.73
CA LEU A 48 -11.40 -18.05 5.91
C LEU A 48 -11.67 -16.73 6.66
N LEU A 49 -12.10 -16.84 7.92
CA LEU A 49 -12.37 -15.70 8.77
C LEU A 49 -11.08 -14.92 9.09
N SER A 50 -9.96 -15.61 9.30
CA SER A 50 -8.65 -14.97 9.50
C SER A 50 -8.19 -14.18 8.27
N ILE A 51 -8.37 -14.73 7.07
CA ILE A 51 -8.06 -14.03 5.81
C ILE A 51 -8.93 -12.78 5.68
N GLN A 52 -10.24 -12.87 5.94
CA GLN A 52 -11.14 -11.72 5.85
C GLN A 52 -10.78 -10.62 6.86
N LEU A 53 -10.50 -10.98 8.12
CA LEU A 53 -10.05 -10.02 9.14
C LEU A 53 -8.75 -9.33 8.72
N TYR A 54 -7.79 -10.09 8.20
CA TYR A 54 -6.53 -9.54 7.69
C TYR A 54 -6.76 -8.47 6.62
N TRP A 55 -7.60 -8.75 5.64
CA TRP A 55 -7.89 -7.81 4.56
C TRP A 55 -8.68 -6.58 5.02
N ILE A 56 -9.54 -6.72 6.03
CA ILE A 56 -10.18 -5.57 6.70
C ILE A 56 -9.12 -4.67 7.34
N VAL A 57 -8.15 -5.24 8.06
CA VAL A 57 -7.04 -4.48 8.65
C VAL A 57 -6.21 -3.78 7.57
N CYS A 58 -5.98 -4.42 6.42
CA CYS A 58 -5.30 -3.80 5.28
C CYS A 58 -6.05 -2.58 4.75
N VAL A 59 -7.38 -2.66 4.59
CA VAL A 59 -8.21 -1.52 4.14
C VAL A 59 -8.16 -0.38 5.15
N ILE A 60 -8.31 -0.69 6.44
CA ILE A 60 -8.23 0.33 7.50
C ILE A 60 -6.85 1.00 7.51
N SER A 61 -5.78 0.21 7.39
CA SER A 61 -4.41 0.72 7.32
C SER A 61 -4.20 1.64 6.12
N GLY A 62 -4.67 1.24 4.93
CA GLY A 62 -4.64 2.07 3.72
C GLY A 62 -5.44 3.37 3.87
N ALA A 63 -6.60 3.32 4.52
CA ALA A 63 -7.43 4.50 4.76
C ALA A 63 -6.76 5.47 5.74
N LEU A 64 -6.17 4.95 6.82
CA LEU A 64 -5.42 5.74 7.80
C LEU A 64 -4.17 6.36 7.19
N ALA A 65 -3.44 5.62 6.37
CA ALA A 65 -2.27 6.13 5.66
C ALA A 65 -2.67 7.24 4.66
N ALA A 66 -3.72 7.03 3.86
CA ALA A 66 -4.25 8.05 2.97
C ALA A 66 -4.68 9.30 3.73
N LYS A 67 -5.40 9.14 4.86
CA LYS A 67 -5.77 10.26 5.74
C LYS A 67 -4.54 10.99 6.27
N TYR A 68 -3.52 10.27 6.72
CA TYR A 68 -2.26 10.86 7.20
C TYR A 68 -1.63 11.75 6.13
N TYR A 69 -1.54 11.29 4.88
CA TYR A 69 -1.04 12.10 3.76
C TYR A 69 -1.90 13.33 3.43
N PHE A 70 -3.22 13.22 3.50
CA PHE A 70 -4.07 14.39 3.27
C PHE A 70 -4.02 15.42 4.41
N CYS A 71 -3.69 14.99 5.64
CA CYS A 71 -3.52 15.87 6.79
C CYS A 71 -2.11 16.46 6.91
N ASP A 72 -1.10 15.76 6.41
CA ASP A 72 0.32 16.11 6.53
C ASP A 72 0.97 16.07 5.14
N ASP A 73 1.19 17.24 4.53
CA ASP A 73 1.71 17.39 3.16
C ASP A 73 3.26 17.28 3.14
N SER A 74 3.83 16.41 3.97
CA SER A 74 5.27 16.19 4.11
C SER A 74 5.80 15.03 3.27
N ASN A 75 7.07 15.09 2.88
CA ASN A 75 7.77 13.96 2.25
C ASN A 75 7.70 12.69 3.11
N LYS A 76 7.67 12.85 4.44
CA LYS A 76 7.50 11.75 5.39
C LYS A 76 6.17 11.02 5.19
N ALA A 77 5.09 11.77 5.02
CA ALA A 77 3.78 11.19 4.74
C ALA A 77 3.74 10.45 3.39
N VAL A 78 4.44 10.94 2.37
CA VAL A 78 4.58 10.24 1.09
C VAL A 78 5.23 8.87 1.27
N TYR A 79 6.36 8.80 1.97
CA TYR A 79 7.06 7.53 2.20
C TYR A 79 6.26 6.56 3.06
N PHE A 80 5.53 7.05 4.07
CA PHE A 80 4.66 6.22 4.90
C PHE A 80 3.49 5.62 4.10
N VAL A 81 2.84 6.43 3.27
CA VAL A 81 1.79 5.99 2.36
C VAL A 81 2.33 5.00 1.35
N GLY A 82 3.47 5.31 0.73
CA GLY A 82 4.14 4.42 -0.21
C GLY A 82 4.43 3.06 0.41
N PHE A 83 5.02 3.03 1.61
CA PHE A 83 5.26 1.80 2.36
C PHE A 83 3.96 1.01 2.58
N THR A 84 2.91 1.66 3.10
CA THR A 84 1.65 1.01 3.45
C THR A 84 0.98 0.37 2.23
N PHE A 85 0.87 1.09 1.11
CA PHE A 85 0.27 0.54 -0.10
C PHE A 85 1.15 -0.53 -0.76
N LEU A 86 2.47 -0.36 -0.80
CA LEU A 86 3.38 -1.39 -1.34
C LEU A 86 3.31 -2.68 -0.52
N PHE A 87 3.22 -2.58 0.80
CA PHE A 87 3.08 -3.74 1.67
C PHE A 87 1.75 -4.47 1.41
N ILE A 88 0.63 -3.74 1.32
CA ILE A 88 -0.68 -4.33 0.99
C ILE A 88 -0.65 -5.03 -0.39
N PHE A 89 -0.01 -4.43 -1.40
CA PHE A 89 0.12 -5.06 -2.73
C PHE A 89 1.08 -6.25 -2.74
N THR A 90 2.04 -6.28 -1.83
CA THR A 90 2.93 -7.42 -1.64
C THR A 90 2.13 -8.61 -1.14
N ASP A 91 1.34 -8.43 -0.07
CA ASP A 91 0.48 -9.49 0.46
C ASP A 91 -0.55 -9.96 -0.57
N LEU A 92 -1.07 -9.03 -1.39
CA LEU A 92 -1.94 -9.39 -2.49
C LEU A 92 -1.23 -10.27 -3.51
N SER A 93 -0.01 -9.93 -3.88
CA SER A 93 0.75 -10.70 -4.86
C SER A 93 1.02 -12.11 -4.34
N GLY A 94 1.38 -12.23 -3.06
CA GLY A 94 1.50 -13.52 -2.38
C GLY A 94 0.17 -14.29 -2.35
N PHE A 95 -0.95 -13.61 -2.07
CA PHE A 95 -2.28 -14.23 -2.12
C PHE A 95 -2.60 -14.75 -3.53
N ILE A 96 -2.40 -13.93 -4.57
CA ILE A 96 -2.67 -14.33 -5.97
C ILE A 96 -1.78 -15.52 -6.35
N ALA A 97 -0.49 -15.48 -6.02
CA ALA A 97 0.44 -16.55 -6.32
C ALA A 97 0.00 -17.89 -5.70
N ASN A 98 -0.45 -17.87 -4.45
CA ASN A 98 -0.86 -19.07 -3.71
C ASN A 98 -2.26 -19.58 -4.10
N PHE A 99 -3.23 -18.71 -4.36
CA PHE A 99 -4.64 -19.10 -4.59
C PHE A 99 -5.06 -19.14 -6.06
N PHE A 100 -4.29 -18.55 -6.97
CA PHE A 100 -4.55 -18.60 -8.42
C PHE A 100 -3.43 -19.31 -9.19
N GLU A 101 -2.50 -19.97 -8.48
CA GLU A 101 -1.37 -20.71 -9.06
C GLU A 101 -0.53 -19.88 -10.04
N ALA A 102 -0.53 -18.56 -9.85
CA ALA A 102 0.12 -17.62 -10.75
C ALA A 102 1.54 -17.32 -10.26
N TYR A 103 2.47 -18.27 -10.45
CA TYR A 103 3.84 -18.21 -9.92
C TYR A 103 4.64 -16.94 -10.25
N ALA A 104 4.32 -16.26 -11.35
CA ALA A 104 4.93 -14.98 -11.71
C ALA A 104 4.74 -13.90 -10.62
N PHE A 105 3.66 -14.00 -9.83
CA PHE A 105 3.38 -13.06 -8.75
C PHE A 105 4.34 -13.20 -7.56
N PHE A 106 5.05 -14.32 -7.40
CA PHE A 106 6.12 -14.43 -6.38
C PHE A 106 7.30 -13.50 -6.70
N PHE A 107 7.58 -13.25 -7.98
CA PHE A 107 8.62 -12.29 -8.37
C PHE A 107 8.17 -10.84 -8.08
N ILE A 108 6.90 -10.55 -8.38
CA ILE A 108 6.28 -9.25 -8.09
C ILE A 108 6.24 -8.99 -6.59
N GLU A 109 5.86 -9.98 -5.79
CA GLU A 109 5.87 -9.93 -4.32
C GLU A 109 7.25 -9.51 -3.79
N ARG A 110 8.33 -10.17 -4.23
CA ARG A 110 9.69 -9.84 -3.79
C ARG A 110 10.10 -8.41 -4.16
N LEU A 111 9.74 -7.96 -5.36
CA LEU A 111 10.04 -6.60 -5.82
C LEU A 111 9.28 -5.57 -4.98
N LEU A 112 8.00 -5.81 -4.71
CA LEU A 112 7.17 -4.92 -3.90
C LEU A 112 7.64 -4.89 -2.44
N TYR A 113 8.04 -6.03 -1.87
CA TYR A 113 8.65 -6.10 -0.53
C TYR A 113 9.90 -5.23 -0.44
N TYR A 114 10.80 -5.36 -1.41
CA TYR A 114 12.02 -4.55 -1.47
C TYR A 114 11.70 -3.05 -1.52
N LEU A 115 10.77 -2.64 -2.39
CA LEU A 115 10.35 -1.25 -2.51
C LEU A 115 9.66 -0.74 -1.23
N ALA A 116 8.85 -1.57 -0.57
CA ALA A 116 8.19 -1.24 0.69
C ALA A 116 9.23 -0.95 1.78
N PHE A 117 10.24 -1.82 1.94
CA PHE A 117 11.30 -1.61 2.91
C PHE A 117 12.17 -0.38 2.59
N MET A 118 12.40 -0.08 1.31
CA MET A 118 13.04 1.17 0.91
C MET A 118 12.21 2.38 1.38
N CYS A 119 10.91 2.41 1.11
CA CYS A 119 10.02 3.48 1.59
C CYS A 119 10.01 3.58 3.12
N LEU A 120 10.00 2.46 3.83
CA LEU A 120 10.07 2.44 5.29
C LEU A 120 11.39 3.03 5.80
N GLY A 121 12.52 2.66 5.17
CA GLY A 121 13.83 3.21 5.48
C GLY A 121 13.87 4.73 5.30
N TYR A 122 13.35 5.25 4.19
CA TYR A 122 13.25 6.69 3.97
C TYR A 122 12.35 7.38 5.01
N TYR A 123 11.21 6.77 5.35
CA TYR A 123 10.31 7.28 6.37
C TYR A 123 10.97 7.37 7.76
N LEU A 124 11.76 6.36 8.14
CA LEU A 124 12.41 6.28 9.46
C LEU A 124 13.63 7.19 9.58
N PHE A 125 14.48 7.24 8.55
CA PHE A 125 15.84 7.79 8.68
C PHE A 125 16.09 9.08 7.90
N PHE A 126 15.34 9.37 6.84
CA PHE A 126 15.70 10.45 5.91
C PHE A 126 14.60 11.50 5.69
N ALA A 127 13.41 11.25 6.22
CA ALA A 127 12.28 12.16 6.05
C ALA A 127 12.26 13.35 7.04
N SER A 128 13.16 13.36 8.05
CA SER A 128 13.29 14.45 9.03
C SER A 128 14.09 15.66 8.52
N ASP A 129 14.99 15.46 7.55
CA ASP A 129 16.08 16.42 7.31
C ASP A 129 15.80 17.43 6.19
N LEU A 130 14.69 17.28 5.45
CA LEU A 130 14.29 18.20 4.37
C LEU A 130 13.59 19.49 4.85
N ASN A 131 13.46 19.70 6.17
CA ASN A 131 12.90 20.92 6.76
C ASN A 131 13.98 21.85 7.37
N ILE A 132 15.27 21.51 7.29
CA ILE A 132 16.36 22.38 7.74
C ILE A 132 16.85 23.22 6.55
N GLU A 133 16.00 24.11 6.03
CA GLU A 133 16.43 25.30 5.27
C GLU A 133 15.24 26.24 5.08
N LYS A 134 14.94 27.01 6.14
CA LYS A 134 14.33 28.33 5.99
C LYS A 134 15.18 29.31 6.80
N PRO A 135 16.12 30.05 6.17
CA PRO A 135 16.46 31.38 6.64
C PRO A 135 15.25 32.33 6.50
#